data_AF-A0A7K2XPA9-F1
#
_entry.id   AF-A0A7K2XPA9-F1
#
_cell.length_a   1.000
_cell.length_b   1.000
_cell.length_c   1.000
_cell.angle_alpha   90.00
_cell.angle_beta   90.00
_cell.angle_gamma   90.00
#
_symmetry.space_group_name_H-M   'P 1'
#
loop_
_entity.id
_entity.type
_entity.pdbx_description
1 polymer ?
#
loop_
_entity_poly.entity_id
_entity_poly.type
_entity_poly.pdbx_seq_one_letter_code
_entity_poly.pdbx_strand_id
1 'polypeptide(L)'
;RAGRAWGTEVHNLYGPTEATVDATAHHHRPADATPTGPTASDPAASGTRDAGTVPLGRPIDNTRAYVLDDALAPVPPGVVGELYLAGEGLARGYLGRPGLTAERFVADPF
;
A
#
# COMPACT_ATOMS: atom_id res chain seq x y z
N ARG A 1 -25.28 27.83 2.24
CA ARG A 1 -25.96 26.74 1.47
C ARG A 1 -25.14 25.48 1.71
N ALA A 2 -25.47 24.69 2.73
CA ALA A 2 -24.70 23.49 3.10
C ALA A 2 -24.79 22.47 1.95
N GLY A 3 -23.63 22.04 1.43
CA GLY A 3 -23.55 21.08 0.34
C GLY A 3 -24.15 19.75 0.78
N ARG A 4 -25.12 19.26 0.00
CA ARG A 4 -25.63 17.90 0.12
C ARG A 4 -24.45 16.96 -0.19
N ALA A 5 -23.97 16.21 0.79
CA ALA A 5 -23.11 15.07 0.52
C ALA A 5 -23.95 14.07 -0.26
N TRP A 6 -23.63 13.87 -1.53
CA TRP A 6 -24.07 12.67 -2.23
C TRP A 6 -23.45 11.49 -1.47
N GLY A 7 -24.16 10.36 -1.38
CA GLY A 7 -23.65 9.14 -0.74
C GLY A 7 -22.49 8.57 -1.57
N THR A 8 -21.36 9.27 -1.57
CA THR A 8 -20.19 9.05 -2.39
C THR A 8 -19.12 8.46 -1.52
N GLU A 9 -18.63 7.30 -1.94
CA GLU A 9 -17.49 6.62 -1.33
C GLU A 9 -16.20 7.07 -2.03
N VAL A 10 -15.13 7.23 -1.25
CA VAL A 10 -13.82 7.64 -1.75
C VAL A 10 -12.84 6.53 -1.44
N HIS A 11 -12.09 6.10 -2.45
CA HIS A 11 -11.06 5.09 -2.33
C HIS A 11 -9.73 5.68 -2.76
N ASN A 12 -8.69 5.46 -1.96
CA ASN A 12 -7.31 5.66 -2.36
C ASN A 12 -6.76 4.33 -2.84
N LEU A 13 -6.24 4.31 -4.06
CA LEU A 13 -5.68 3.13 -4.69
C LEU A 13 -4.21 3.39 -4.99
N TYR A 14 -3.39 2.35 -4.89
CA TYR A 14 -1.98 2.42 -5.21
C TYR A 14 -1.52 1.14 -5.88
N GLY A 15 -0.78 1.28 -6.97
CA GLY A 15 -0.02 0.20 -7.59
C GLY A 15 0.94 0.75 -8.65
N PRO A 16 2.15 0.19 -8.77
CA PRO A 16 2.99 0.43 -9.93
C PRO A 16 2.40 -0.27 -11.17
N THR A 17 2.84 0.12 -12.37
CA THR A 17 2.39 -0.52 -13.62
C THR A 17 2.75 -2.01 -13.64
N GLU A 18 3.85 -2.36 -12.99
CA GLU A 18 4.37 -3.71 -12.77
C GLU A 18 3.45 -4.61 -11.94
N ALA A 19 2.44 -4.06 -11.26
CA ALA A 19 1.47 -4.78 -10.44
C ALA A 19 0.02 -4.66 -10.96
N THR A 20 -0.16 -4.33 -12.24
CA THR A 20 -1.47 -4.26 -12.91
C THR A 20 -2.41 -3.20 -12.32
N VAL A 21 -1.99 -1.94 -12.46
CA VAL A 21 -2.75 -0.73 -12.05
C VAL A 21 -2.79 -0.53 -10.55
N ASP A 22 -3.49 -1.38 -9.80
CA ASP A 22 -3.68 -1.24 -8.37
C ASP A 22 -3.27 -2.52 -7.64
N ALA A 23 -2.54 -2.36 -6.54
CA ALA A 23 -2.09 -3.45 -5.68
C ALA A 23 -2.63 -3.32 -4.25
N THR A 24 -2.92 -2.10 -3.79
CA THR A 24 -3.51 -1.83 -2.49
C THR A 24 -4.66 -0.84 -2.58
N ALA A 25 -5.64 -0.99 -1.69
CA ALA A 25 -6.78 -0.11 -1.61
C ALA A 25 -7.08 0.31 -0.16
N HIS A 26 -7.45 1.58 0.01
CA HIS A 26 -7.98 2.14 1.24
C HIS A 26 -9.34 2.80 0.96
N HIS A 27 -10.39 2.31 1.63
CA HIS A 27 -11.68 3.01 1.65
C HIS A 27 -11.60 4.13 2.68
N HIS A 28 -11.58 5.38 2.20
CA HIS A 28 -11.61 6.56 3.04
C HIS A 28 -13.01 6.73 3.64
N ARG A 29 -13.13 6.52 4.95
CA ARG A 29 -14.39 6.76 5.66
C ARG A 29 -14.44 8.22 6.12
N PRO A 30 -15.63 8.83 6.21
CA PRO A 30 -15.79 10.19 6.72
C PRO A 30 -15.17 10.41 8.12
N ALA A 31 -15.05 9.36 8.93
CA ALA A 31 -14.36 9.41 10.23
C ALA A 31 -12.84 9.65 10.10
N ASP A 32 -12.22 9.19 9.01
CA ASP A 32 -10.78 9.34 8.72
C ASP A 32 -10.41 10.77 8.31
N ALA A 33 -11.39 11.60 7.94
CA ALA A 33 -11.21 13.01 7.60
C ALA A 33 -11.15 13.93 8.83
N THR A 34 -11.49 13.41 10.02
CA THR A 34 -11.31 14.16 11.26
C THR A 34 -9.85 13.99 11.66
N PRO A 35 -9.07 15.06 11.88
CA PRO A 35 -7.76 14.94 12.51
C PRO A 35 -8.00 14.58 13.99
N THR A 36 -8.41 13.35 14.25
CA THR A 36 -8.30 12.76 15.57
C THR A 36 -6.81 12.64 15.82
N GLY A 37 -6.31 13.39 16.81
CA GLY A 37 -5.04 13.10 17.44
C GLY A 37 -4.93 11.62 17.83
N PRO A 38 -3.75 11.13 18.24
CA PRO A 38 -3.41 9.72 18.21
C PRO A 38 -4.40 8.85 19.01
N THR A 39 -5.40 8.28 18.35
CA THR A 39 -6.24 7.24 18.93
C THR A 39 -5.67 5.88 18.52
N ALA A 40 -5.11 5.21 19.52
CA ALA A 40 -4.36 3.96 19.47
C ALA A 40 -5.21 2.70 19.17
N SER A 41 -6.24 2.79 18.32
CA SER A 41 -7.13 1.66 18.05
C SER A 41 -6.73 0.83 16.82
N ASP A 42 -5.64 1.18 16.14
CA ASP A 42 -5.10 0.39 15.03
C ASP A 42 -3.61 0.07 15.29
N PRO A 43 -3.24 -1.20 15.52
CA PRO A 43 -1.86 -1.57 15.80
C PRO A 43 -0.91 -1.34 14.60
N ALA A 44 -1.44 -1.10 13.38
CA ALA A 44 -0.66 -0.67 12.22
C ALA A 44 -0.36 0.85 12.20
N ALA A 45 -0.91 1.61 13.15
CA ALA A 45 -0.85 3.08 13.18
C ALA A 45 0.35 3.66 13.94
N SER A 46 1.33 2.85 14.34
CA SER A 46 2.46 3.28 15.16
C SER A 46 3.53 4.09 14.38
N GLY A 47 3.17 4.68 13.24
CA GLY A 47 3.96 5.71 12.56
C GLY A 47 3.30 7.07 12.77
N THR A 48 4.09 8.13 12.86
CA THR A 48 3.59 9.52 12.94
C THR A 48 2.68 9.77 11.73
N ARG A 49 1.35 9.72 11.93
CA ARG A 49 0.41 10.11 10.88
C ARG A 49 0.57 11.61 10.70
N ASP A 50 1.22 12.02 9.62
CA ASP A 50 1.16 13.41 9.22
C ASP A 50 -0.29 13.72 8.90
N ALA A 51 -0.83 14.79 9.49
CA ALA A 51 -2.28 15.03 9.61
C ALA A 51 -3.01 15.32 8.29
N GLY A 52 -2.43 14.94 7.14
CA GLY A 52 -2.99 15.10 5.80
C GLY A 52 -2.71 13.95 4.82
N THR A 53 -2.12 12.83 5.23
CA THR A 53 -1.81 11.71 4.32
C THR A 53 -2.81 10.56 4.46
N VAL A 54 -3.42 10.15 3.33
CA VAL A 54 -4.30 8.97 3.27
C VAL A 54 -3.45 7.70 3.10
N PRO A 55 -3.67 6.63 3.88
CA PRO A 55 -2.92 5.38 3.73
C PRO A 55 -3.09 4.74 2.34
N LEU A 56 -2.09 3.95 1.90
CA LEU A 56 -2.19 3.10 0.71
C LEU A 56 -3.21 1.96 0.89
N GLY A 57 -3.43 1.57 2.15
CA GLY A 57 -4.44 0.59 2.55
C GLY A 57 -3.90 -0.82 2.65
N ARG A 58 -4.72 -1.79 2.24
CA ARG A 58 -4.41 -3.23 2.30
C ARG A 58 -4.29 -3.80 0.89
N PRO A 59 -3.54 -4.91 0.71
CA PRO A 59 -3.50 -5.61 -0.57
C PRO A 59 -4.91 -5.95 -1.05
N ILE A 60 -5.13 -5.81 -2.36
CA ILE A 60 -6.33 -6.34 -3.01
C ILE A 60 -6.27 -7.87 -3.07
N ASP A 61 -7.35 -8.50 -3.55
CA ASP A 61 -7.41 -9.96 -3.68
C ASP A 61 -6.23 -10.52 -4.49
N ASN A 62 -5.77 -11.71 -4.11
CA ASN A 62 -4.63 -12.43 -4.71
C ASN A 62 -3.32 -11.62 -4.77
N THR A 63 -3.20 -10.57 -3.96
CA THR A 63 -2.01 -9.72 -3.83
C THR A 63 -1.47 -9.78 -2.40
N ARG A 64 -0.15 -9.78 -2.27
CA ARG A 64 0.57 -9.66 -1.00
C ARG A 64 1.45 -8.41 -1.07
N ALA A 65 1.62 -7.74 0.07
CA ALA A 65 2.52 -6.61 0.22
C ALA A 65 3.37 -6.82 1.47
N TYR A 66 4.67 -6.56 1.34
CA TYR A 66 5.65 -6.64 2.42
C TYR A 66 6.38 -5.31 2.55
N VAL A 67 6.75 -4.95 3.77
CA VAL A 67 7.69 -3.86 4.03
C VAL A 67 8.95 -4.51 4.57
N LEU A 68 10.04 -4.44 3.79
CA LEU A 68 11.28 -5.19 4.03
C LEU A 68 12.46 -4.26 4.31
N ASP A 69 13.46 -4.76 5.03
CA ASP A 69 14.77 -4.13 5.14
C ASP A 69 15.73 -4.54 4.00
N ASP A 70 16.96 -4.02 4.03
CA ASP A 70 18.00 -4.30 3.02
C ASP A 70 18.42 -5.79 2.97
N ALA A 71 18.08 -6.58 4.00
CA ALA A 71 18.33 -8.02 4.04
C ALA A 71 17.11 -8.84 3.58
N LEU A 72 16.09 -8.19 3.03
CA LEU A 72 14.80 -8.77 2.62
C LEU A 72 14.02 -9.41 3.80
N ALA A 73 14.23 -8.94 5.02
CA ALA A 73 13.48 -9.37 6.19
C ALA A 73 12.31 -8.41 6.48
N PRO A 74 11.14 -8.89 6.94
CA PRO A 74 10.01 -8.01 7.27
C PRO A 74 10.35 -7.09 8.44
N VAL A 75 10.10 -5.79 8.28
CA VAL A 75 10.31 -4.83 9.35
C VAL A 75 9.16 -4.84 10.36
N PRO A 76 9.40 -4.48 11.63
CA PRO A 76 8.33 -4.32 12.61
C PRO A 76 7.35 -3.19 12.24
N PRO A 77 6.09 -3.22 12.74
CA PRO A 77 5.12 -2.14 12.53
C PRO A 77 5.65 -0.76 12.95
N GLY A 78 5.44 0.25 12.11
CA GLY A 78 5.89 1.64 12.35
C GLY A 78 7.35 1.91 11.97
N VAL A 79 8.12 0.89 11.58
CA VAL A 79 9.48 1.04 11.06
C VAL A 79 9.43 1.22 9.54
N VAL A 80 10.22 2.16 9.02
CA VAL A 80 10.34 2.39 7.58
C VAL A 80 11.13 1.25 6.94
N GLY A 81 10.64 0.76 5.80
CA GLY A 81 11.32 -0.19 4.92
C GLY A 81 10.84 -0.04 3.48
N GLU A 82 11.36 -0.87 2.59
CA GLU A 82 10.99 -0.86 1.17
C GLU A 82 9.75 -1.74 0.92
N LEU A 83 8.83 -1.24 0.10
CA LEU A 83 7.59 -1.93 -0.24
C LEU A 83 7.83 -2.93 -1.38
N TYR A 84 7.57 -4.21 -1.11
CA TYR A 84 7.56 -5.29 -2.10
C TYR A 84 6.14 -5.80 -2.32
N LEU A 85 5.81 -6.10 -3.58
CA LEU A 85 4.51 -6.63 -3.98
C LEU A 85 4.68 -8.03 -4.58
N ALA A 86 3.76 -8.93 -4.25
CA ALA A 86 3.73 -10.29 -4.76
C ALA A 86 2.30 -10.72 -5.09
N GLY A 87 2.15 -11.77 -5.90
CA GLY A 87 0.84 -12.35 -6.25
C GLY A 87 0.55 -12.35 -7.74
N GLU A 88 -0.71 -12.62 -8.08
CA GLU A 88 -1.14 -12.90 -9.45
C GLU A 88 -1.15 -11.65 -10.36
N GLY A 89 -1.24 -10.45 -9.76
CA GLY A 89 -1.25 -9.18 -10.48
C GLY A 89 0.12 -8.72 -11.00
N LEU A 90 1.20 -9.46 -10.75
CA LEU A 90 2.53 -9.07 -11.23
C LEU A 90 2.67 -9.21 -12.75
N ALA A 91 3.28 -8.20 -13.37
CA ALA A 91 3.69 -8.28 -14.76
C ALA A 91 4.72 -9.41 -14.95
N ARG A 92 4.85 -9.88 -16.20
CA ARG A 92 5.87 -10.88 -16.58
C ARG A 92 7.31 -10.34 -16.55
N GLY A 93 7.49 -9.05 -16.27
CA GLY A 93 8.75 -8.33 -16.38
C GLY A 93 8.81 -7.36 -17.57
N TYR A 94 9.99 -6.80 -17.77
CA TYR A 94 10.25 -5.82 -18.83
C TYR A 94 10.63 -6.52 -20.15
N LEU A 95 9.91 -6.20 -21.22
CA LEU A 95 10.10 -6.82 -22.54
C LEU A 95 11.52 -6.60 -23.07
N GLY A 96 12.21 -7.69 -23.42
CA GLY A 96 13.56 -7.65 -23.97
C GLY A 96 14.64 -7.17 -23.00
N ARG A 97 14.33 -7.09 -21.69
CA ARG A 97 15.24 -6.57 -20.65
C ARG A 97 15.41 -7.56 -19.49
N PRO A 98 15.90 -8.78 -19.73
CA PRO A 98 15.95 -9.84 -18.72
C PRO A 98 16.77 -9.48 -17.47
N GLY A 99 17.87 -8.71 -17.61
CA GLY A 99 18.65 -8.24 -16.47
C GLY A 99 17.87 -7.30 -15.54
N LEU A 100 17.13 -6.33 -16.12
CA LEU A 100 16.29 -5.42 -15.35
C LEU A 100 15.07 -6.14 -14.75
N THR A 101 14.51 -7.11 -15.48
CA THR A 101 13.46 -7.98 -14.94
C THR A 101 13.97 -8.73 -13.71
N ALA A 102 15.14 -9.37 -13.78
CA ALA A 102 15.70 -10.10 -12.65
C ALA A 102 16.06 -9.20 -11.45
N GLU A 103 16.38 -7.93 -11.70
CA GLU A 103 16.63 -6.93 -10.64
C GLU A 103 15.34 -6.53 -9.88
N ARG A 104 14.21 -6.41 -10.59
CA ARG A 104 12.94 -5.90 -10.00
C ARG A 104 11.90 -6.96 -9.67
N PHE A 105 11.99 -8.13 -10.28
CA PHE A 105 11.12 -9.28 -10.06
C PHE A 105 11.94 -10.41 -9.44
N VAL A 106 12.24 -10.24 -8.14
CA VAL A 106 13.05 -11.18 -7.35
C VAL A 106 12.19 -12.32 -6.80
N ALA A 107 12.84 -13.37 -6.29
CA ALA A 107 12.15 -14.49 -5.66
C ALA A 107 11.51 -14.06 -4.33
N ASP A 108 10.28 -14.51 -4.08
CA ASP A 108 9.56 -14.30 -2.82
C ASP A 108 9.99 -15.38 -1.79
N PRO A 109 10.60 -15.01 -0.64
CA PRO A 109 11.01 -15.97 0.37
C PRO A 109 9.89 -16.36 1.36
N PHE A 110 8.64 -15.92 1.16
CA PHE A 110 7.49 -16.10 2.09
C PHE A 110 6.26 -16.79 1.46
#